data_AF-A0A519SY24-F1
#
_entry.id   AF-A0A519SY24-F1
#
_cell.length_a   1.000
_cell.length_b   1.000
_cell.length_c   1.000
_cell.angle_alpha   90.00
_cell.angle_beta   90.00
_cell.angle_gamma   90.00
#
_symmetry.space_group_name_H-M   'P 1'
#
loop_
_entity.id
_entity.type
_entity.pdbx_description
1 polymer ?
#
loop_
_entity_poly.entity_id
_entity_poly.type
_entity_poly.pdbx_seq_one_letter_code
_entity_poly.pdbx_strand_id
1 'polypeptide(L)' 'MANQEFFKGIDKIKFEGRESDNHLAFKWYDENRMVAGKTMKEHLRFATAYWHTFVGTGGDPFGPGTKNFAWDQKGD' A
#
# COMPACT_ATOMS: atom_id res chain seq x y z
N MET A 1 10.80 -14.99 11.78
CA MET A 1 9.90 -13.86 11.44
C MET A 1 10.80 -12.71 11.00
N ALA A 2 10.47 -12.01 9.91
CA ALA A 2 11.30 -10.89 9.46
C ALA A 2 11.31 -9.79 10.53
N ASN A 3 12.49 -9.47 11.07
CA ASN A 3 12.66 -8.53 12.18
C ASN A 3 12.86 -7.07 11.71
N GLN A 4 12.57 -6.77 10.44
CA GLN A 4 12.90 -5.49 9.82
C GLN A 4 11.65 -4.80 9.26
N GLU A 5 11.42 -3.58 9.72
CA GLU A 5 10.41 -2.66 9.20
C GLU A 5 11.01 -1.84 8.05
N PHE A 6 10.43 -1.99 6.85
CA PHE A 6 10.89 -1.27 5.66
C PHE A 6 10.31 0.13 5.50
N PHE A 7 9.10 0.38 6.03
CA PHE A 7 8.38 1.65 5.90
C PHE A 7 8.30 2.40 7.23
N LYS A 8 9.47 2.77 7.77
CA LYS A 8 9.55 3.48 9.06
C LYS A 8 8.77 4.79 9.02
N GLY A 9 7.95 5.02 10.05
CA GLY A 9 7.11 6.22 10.15
C GLY A 9 5.80 6.16 9.36
N ILE A 10 5.49 5.02 8.74
CA ILE A 10 4.16 4.76 8.15
C ILE A 10 3.43 3.74 9.01
N ASP A 11 2.56 4.24 9.87
CA ASP A 11 1.67 3.40 10.67
C ASP A 11 0.54 2.79 9.82
N LYS A 12 -0.24 1.88 10.43
CA LYS A 12 -1.49 1.39 9.82
C LYS A 12 -2.39 2.58 9.47
N ILE A 13 -2.64 2.76 8.17
CA ILE A 13 -3.48 3.82 7.61
C ILE A 13 -4.91 3.72 8.16
N LYS A 14 -5.40 4.81 8.76
CA LYS A 14 -6.72 4.88 9.43
C LYS A 14 -7.75 5.54 8.53
N PHE A 15 -9.03 5.34 8.84
CA PHE A 15 -10.12 6.14 8.29
C PHE A 15 -10.32 7.41 9.12
N GLU A 16 -10.37 8.56 8.45
CA GLU A 16 -10.58 9.88 9.09
C GLU A 16 -11.77 10.66 8.50
N GLY A 17 -12.38 10.15 7.42
CA GLY A 17 -13.55 10.77 6.80
C GLY A 17 -13.24 11.86 5.77
N ARG A 18 -14.30 12.38 5.14
CA ARG A 18 -14.21 13.16 3.90
C ARG A 18 -13.49 14.50 4.03
N GLU A 19 -13.56 15.11 5.20
CA GLU A 19 -13.00 16.44 5.46
C GLU A 19 -11.53 16.39 5.94
N SER A 20 -10.95 15.18 6.08
CA SER A 20 -9.53 15.03 6.46
C SER A 20 -8.59 15.52 5.36
N ASP A 21 -7.63 16.34 5.75
CA ASP A 21 -6.51 16.82 4.94
C ASP A 21 -5.26 15.94 5.07
N ASN A 22 -5.24 14.96 5.97
CA ASN A 22 -4.12 14.05 6.17
C ASN A 22 -3.95 13.12 4.96
N HIS A 23 -2.88 13.28 4.19
CA HIS A 23 -2.63 12.47 2.99
C HIS A 23 -2.50 10.96 3.26
N LEU A 24 -2.12 10.54 4.46
CA LEU A 24 -1.97 9.14 4.88
C LEU A 24 -3.16 8.63 5.70
N ALA A 25 -4.37 9.06 5.34
CA ALA A 25 -5.63 8.55 5.88
C ALA A 25 -6.64 8.26 4.77
N PHE A 26 -7.52 7.29 4.98
CA PHE A 26 -8.67 7.02 4.12
C PHE A 26 -9.77 8.05 4.39
N LYS A 27 -10.29 8.65 3.32
CA LYS A 27 -11.42 9.60 3.36
C LYS A 27 -12.77 8.91 3.12
N TRP A 28 -12.73 7.77 2.44
CA TRP A 28 -13.93 7.04 2.00
C TRP A 28 -13.94 5.57 2.42
N TYR A 29 -12.76 4.95 2.47
CA TYR A 29 -12.64 3.55 2.83
C TYR A 29 -12.60 3.37 4.35
N ASP A 30 -13.76 3.03 4.91
CA ASP A 30 -13.89 2.46 6.25
C ASP A 30 -14.16 0.96 6.09
N GLU A 31 -13.19 0.13 6.47
CA GLU A 31 -13.23 -1.32 6.26
C GLU A 31 -14.46 -2.00 6.88
N ASN A 32 -15.02 -1.45 7.96
CA ASN A 32 -16.15 -2.02 8.69
C ASN A 32 -17.49 -1.37 8.35
N ARG A 33 -17.50 -0.32 7.53
CA ARG A 33 -18.74 0.34 7.12
C ARG A 33 -19.63 -0.61 6.33
N MET A 34 -20.85 -0.78 6.81
CA MET A 34 -21.87 -1.60 6.15
C MET A 34 -22.45 -0.87 4.94
N VAL A 35 -22.47 -1.54 3.79
CA VAL A 35 -23.06 -1.09 2.54
C VAL A 35 -23.90 -2.24 1.99
N ALA A 36 -25.22 -2.05 1.87
CA ALA A 36 -26.13 -3.07 1.32
C ALA A 36 -25.93 -4.49 1.92
N GLY A 37 -25.71 -4.57 3.24
CA GLY A 37 -25.60 -5.84 3.96
C GLY A 37 -24.22 -6.51 3.97
N LYS A 38 -23.17 -5.90 3.41
CA LYS A 38 -21.77 -6.35 3.60
C LYS A 38 -20.87 -5.17 3.98
N THR A 39 -19.77 -5.45 4.65
CA THR A 39 -18.73 -4.46 4.95
C THR A 39 -18.02 -4.01 3.67
N MET A 40 -17.44 -2.81 3.66
CA MET A 40 -16.66 -2.34 2.49
C MET A 40 -15.52 -3.29 2.12
N LYS A 41 -14.83 -3.88 3.12
CA LYS A 41 -13.77 -4.87 2.86
C LYS A 41 -14.29 -6.11 2.12
N GLU A 42 -15.51 -6.56 2.39
CA GLU A 42 -16.12 -7.73 1.74
C GLU A 42 -16.57 -7.44 0.31
N HIS A 43 -16.97 -6.20 0.02
CA HIS A 43 -17.31 -5.77 -1.33
C HIS A 43 -16.06 -5.59 -2.19
N LEU A 44 -15.09 -4.83 -1.69
CA LEU A 44 -13.96 -4.36 -2.48
C LEU A 44 -12.85 -5.41 -2.60
N ARG A 45 -12.60 -6.13 -1.50
CA ARG A 45 -11.62 -7.24 -1.44
C ARG A 45 -10.28 -6.84 -2.06
N PHE A 46 -9.77 -5.68 -1.68
CA PHE A 46 -8.52 -5.15 -2.24
C PHE A 46 -7.37 -6.14 -2.07
N ALA A 47 -6.55 -6.24 -3.11
CA ALA A 47 -5.36 -7.06 -3.15
C ALA A 47 -4.19 -6.25 -3.71
N THR A 48 -2.97 -6.64 -3.37
CA THR A 48 -1.76 -6.02 -3.89
C THR A 48 -1.14 -6.90 -4.96
N ALA A 49 -0.79 -6.32 -6.11
CA ALA A 49 -0.07 -7.01 -7.16
C ALA A 49 1.42 -7.07 -6.85
N TYR A 50 1.96 -8.27 -6.64
CA TYR A 50 3.35 -8.46 -6.21
C TYR A 50 4.36 -7.90 -7.22
N TRP A 51 4.16 -8.19 -8.51
CA TRP A 51 5.04 -7.78 -9.60
C TRP A 51 5.17 -6.25 -9.71
N HIS A 52 4.09 -5.49 -9.59
CA HIS A 52 4.18 -4.04 -9.67
C HIS A 52 4.71 -3.40 -8.39
N THR A 53 4.33 -3.94 -7.23
CA THR A 53 4.58 -3.29 -5.94
C THR A 53 5.98 -3.56 -5.40
N PHE A 54 6.47 -4.80 -5.56
CA PHE A 54 7.72 -5.24 -4.94
C PHE A 54 8.84 -5.52 -5.94
N VAL A 55 8.51 -5.77 -7.22
CA VAL A 55 9.49 -6.11 -8.27
C VAL A 55 9.69 -4.95 -9.27
N GLY A 56 8.66 -4.13 -9.50
CA GLY A 56 8.70 -3.06 -10.50
C GLY A 56 9.64 -1.91 -10.13
N THR A 57 10.87 -1.93 -10.66
CA THR A 57 11.90 -0.90 -10.43
C THR A 57 11.73 0.37 -11.25
N GLY A 58 10.67 0.47 -12.06
CA GLY A 58 10.29 1.68 -12.80
C GLY A 58 11.08 1.93 -14.08
N GLY A 59 11.71 0.89 -14.64
CA GLY A 59 12.30 0.96 -15.97
C GLY A 59 11.22 0.95 -17.05
N ASP A 60 11.55 1.50 -18.21
CA ASP A 60 10.67 1.59 -19.36
C ASP A 60 11.43 1.23 -20.65
N PRO A 61 10.77 1.18 -21.83
CA PRO A 61 11.44 0.82 -23.08
C PRO A 61 12.59 1.75 -23.50
N PHE A 62 12.69 2.93 -22.90
CA PHE A 62 13.62 4.00 -23.26
C PHE A 62 14.67 4.28 -22.16
N GLY A 63 14.60 3.63 -21.00
CA GLY A 63 15.52 3.87 -19.91
C GLY A 63 15.49 2.82 -18.79
N PRO A 64 16.57 2.75 -17.98
CA PRO A 64 16.68 1.78 -16.90
C PRO A 64 15.75 2.11 -15.71
N GLY A 65 15.67 1.18 -14.76
CA GLY A 65 14.94 1.39 -13.49
C GLY A 65 15.47 2.55 -12.66
N THR A 66 14.58 3.18 -11.90
CA THR A 66 14.85 4.37 -11.09
C THR A 66 14.70 4.12 -9.59
N LYS A 67 14.14 2.98 -9.19
CA LYS A 67 13.86 2.63 -7.80
C LYS A 67 14.83 1.55 -7.32
N ASN A 68 15.48 1.80 -6.18
CA ASN A 68 16.31 0.84 -5.47
C ASN A 68 15.61 0.46 -4.16
N PHE A 69 14.99 -0.71 -4.10
CA PHE A 69 14.24 -1.14 -2.93
C PHE A 69 15.14 -1.77 -1.87
N ALA A 70 14.91 -1.43 -0.60
CA ALA A 70 15.72 -1.93 0.52
C ALA A 70 15.62 -3.46 0.72
N TRP A 71 14.51 -4.07 0.32
CA TRP A 71 14.30 -5.53 0.39
C TRP A 71 14.89 -6.29 -0.80
N ASP A 72 15.28 -5.60 -1.88
CA ASP A 72 15.83 -6.19 -3.10
C ASP A 72 17.37 -6.07 -3.15
N GLN A 73 17.99 -5.76 -2.01
CA GLN A 73 19.44 -5.75 -1.87
C GLN A 73 19.94 -7.19 -1.79
N LYS A 74 21.00 -7.51 -2.55
CA LYS A 74 21.69 -8.80 -2.39
C LYS A 74 22.22 -8.90 -0.97
N GLY A 75 21.85 -9.99 -0.27
CA GLY A 75 22.59 -10.43 0.90
C GLY A 75 23.98 -10.90 0.48
N ASP A 76 24.94 -10.76 1.38
CA ASP A 76 26.29 -11.32 1.23
C ASP A 76 26.26 -12.85 1.06
#